data_AF-A0A3N5TS07-F1
#
_entry.id   AF-A0A3N5TS07-F1
#
_cell.length_a   1.000
_cell.length_b   1.000
_cell.length_c   1.000
_cell.angle_alpha   90.00
_cell.angle_beta   90.00
_cell.angle_gamma   90.00
#
_symmetry.space_group_name_H-M   'P 1'
#
loop_
_entity.id
_entity.type
_entity.pdbx_description
1 polymer ?
#
loop_
_entity_poly.entity_id
_entity_poly.type
_entity_poly.pdbx_seq_one_letter_code
_entity_poly.pdbx_strand_id
1 'polypeptide(L)' 'MPTLILDDVKPGMTLAQPVYTHQDRLLLEAGRRISEKHLRIFKSWGVAAVAVKGSAAGDGSTSKGADAPA' A
#
# COMPACT_ATOMS: atom_id res chain seq x y z
N MET A 1 -3.29 -6.43 10.48
CA MET A 1 -2.77 -5.71 9.28
C MET A 1 -2.69 -4.24 9.66
N PRO A 2 -1.53 -3.57 9.56
CA PRO A 2 -1.43 -2.16 9.90
C PRO A 2 -2.12 -1.31 8.82
N THR A 3 -3.04 -0.46 9.27
CA THR A 3 -3.67 0.57 8.44
C THR A 3 -2.90 1.86 8.61
N LEU A 4 -2.46 2.45 7.51
CA LEU A 4 -1.74 3.72 7.51
C LEU A 4 -2.60 4.82 6.92
N ILE A 5 -2.50 6.01 7.52
CA ILE A 5 -3.04 7.20 6.92
C ILE A 5 -2.33 7.45 5.59
N LEU A 6 -3.08 7.94 4.61
CA LEU A 6 -2.59 8.11 3.24
C LEU A 6 -1.33 8.98 3.16
N ASP A 7 -1.11 9.87 4.14
CA ASP A 7 0.04 10.77 4.20
C ASP A 7 1.35 10.05 4.61
N ASP A 8 1.27 8.98 5.40
CA ASP A 8 2.43 8.12 5.75
C ASP A 8 2.76 7.08 4.67
N VAL A 9 1.84 6.87 3.72
CA VAL A 9 1.99 5.86 2.69
C VAL A 9 2.94 6.35 1.61
N LYS A 10 4.02 5.59 1.41
CA LYS A 10 5.05 5.93 0.42
C LYS A 10 4.84 5.13 -0.88
N PRO A 11 5.15 5.73 -2.05
CA PRO A 11 5.26 5.00 -3.30
C PRO A 11 6.23 3.82 -3.14
N GLY A 12 5.86 2.66 -3.68
CA GLY A 12 6.61 1.41 -3.56
C GLY A 12 6.06 0.45 -2.51
N MET A 13 5.23 0.91 -1.56
CA MET A 13 4.51 0.04 -0.63
C MET A 13 3.49 -0.84 -1.37
N THR A 14 3.18 -2.01 -0.83
CA THR A 14 2.20 -2.93 -1.42
C THR A 14 0.90 -2.87 -0.62
N LEU A 15 -0.27 -2.84 -1.25
CA LEU A 15 -1.54 -2.93 -0.52
C LEU A 15 -1.71 -4.32 0.11
N ALA A 16 -2.14 -4.36 1.37
CA ALA A 16 -2.56 -5.58 2.04
C ALA A 16 -4.00 -5.95 1.74
N GLN A 17 -4.86 -4.95 1.55
CA GLN A 17 -6.28 -5.13 1.27
C GLN A 17 -6.71 -4.27 0.09
N PRO A 18 -7.75 -4.68 -0.65
CA PRO A 18 -8.30 -3.86 -1.70
C PRO A 18 -8.89 -2.58 -1.10
N VAL A 19 -8.67 -1.46 -1.78
CA VAL A 19 -9.20 -0.16 -1.39
C VAL A 19 -10.42 0.14 -2.25
N TYR A 20 -11.53 0.48 -1.61
CA TYR A 20 -12.79 0.84 -2.24
C TYR A 20 -13.10 2.33 -2.02
N THR A 21 -13.86 2.93 -2.94
CA THR A 21 -14.42 4.28 -2.75
C THR A 21 -15.62 4.22 -1.81
N HIS A 22 -16.13 5.40 -1.42
CA HIS A 22 -17.43 5.53 -0.74
C HIS A 22 -18.63 4.97 -1.51
N GLN A 23 -18.47 4.64 -2.80
CA GLN A 23 -19.49 4.06 -3.67
C GLN A 23 -19.22 2.57 -3.95
N ASP A 24 -18.49 1.88 -3.07
CA ASP A 24 -18.07 0.47 -3.23
C ASP A 24 -17.29 0.18 -4.52
N ARG A 25 -16.72 1.22 -5.16
CA ARG A 25 -15.94 1.06 -6.38
C ARG A 25 -14.50 0.73 -6.03
N LEU A 26 -13.99 -0.38 -6.54
CA LEU A 26 -12.60 -0.78 -6.37
C LEU A 26 -11.64 0.25 -6.99
N LEU A 27 -10.76 0.83 -6.19
CA LEU A 27 -9.70 1.74 -6.62
C LEU A 27 -8.41 1.00 -6.95
N LEU A 28 -8.01 0.09 -6.07
CA LEU A 28 -6.79 -0.68 -6.21
C LEU A 28 -6.92 -2.00 -5.46
N GLU A 29 -6.57 -3.09 -6.14
CA GLU A 29 -6.60 -4.44 -5.56
C GLU A 29 -5.52 -4.65 -4.50
N ALA A 30 -5.75 -5.60 -3.59
CA ALA A 30 -4.72 -6.09 -2.70
C ALA A 30 -3.53 -6.67 -3.50
N GLY A 31 -2.32 -6.53 -2.96
CA GLY A 31 -1.11 -7.03 -3.60
C GLY A 31 -0.55 -6.12 -4.69
N ARG A 32 -1.25 -5.05 -5.08
CA ARG A 32 -0.69 -4.01 -5.98
C ARG A 32 0.28 -3.10 -5.24
N ARG A 33 1.33 -2.69 -5.94
CA ARG A 33 2.21 -1.59 -5.49
C ARG A 33 1.50 -0.25 -5.62
N ILE A 34 1.59 0.52 -4.56
CA ILE A 34 1.16 1.91 -4.48
C ILE A 34 2.20 2.75 -5.22
N SER A 35 1.73 3.59 -6.13
CA SER A 35 2.55 4.54 -6.89
C SER A 35 2.10 5.96 -6.54
N GLU A 36 2.88 6.97 -6.89
CA GLU A 36 2.45 8.37 -6.74
C GLU A 36 1.12 8.65 -7.44
N LYS A 37 0.89 8.03 -8.60
CA LYS A 37 -0.39 8.11 -9.31
C LYS A 37 -1.55 7.57 -8.45
N HIS A 38 -1.33 6.43 -7.79
CA HIS A 38 -2.33 5.85 -6.89
C HIS A 38 -2.59 6.75 -5.68
N LEU A 39 -1.55 7.34 -5.07
CA LEU A 39 -1.71 8.28 -3.95
C LEU A 39 -2.53 9.51 -4.35
N ARG A 40 -2.28 10.08 -5.54
CA ARG A 40 -3.07 11.20 -6.06
C ARG A 40 -4.53 10.80 -6.25
N ILE A 41 -4.78 9.64 -6.85
CA ILE A 41 -6.13 9.09 -7.00
C ILE A 41 -6.79 8.95 -5.62
N PHE A 42 -6.14 8.29 -4.66
CA PHE A 42 -6.67 8.14 -3.30
C PHE A 42 -7.01 9.48 -2.64
N LYS A 43 -6.15 10.51 -2.77
CA LYS A 43 -6.43 11.87 -2.29
C LYS A 43 -7.66 12.48 -2.98
N SER A 44 -7.76 12.36 -4.31
CA SER A 44 -8.90 12.87 -5.08
C SER A 44 -10.23 12.19 -4.73
N TRP A 45 -10.19 10.91 -4.35
CA TRP A 45 -11.38 10.15 -3.95
C TRP A 45 -11.71 10.27 -2.45
N GLY A 46 -10.91 10.99 -1.66
CA GLY A 46 -11.14 11.17 -0.22
C GLY A 46 -10.75 9.97 0.65
N VAL A 47 -9.89 9.08 0.16
CA VAL A 47 -9.39 7.94 0.95
C VAL A 47 -8.48 8.45 2.05
N ALA A 48 -8.87 8.27 3.32
CA ALA A 48 -8.09 8.74 4.46
C ALA A 48 -6.95 7.78 4.86
N ALA A 49 -7.15 6.47 4.68
CA ALA A 49 -6.23 5.45 5.13
C ALA A 49 -6.30 4.19 4.28
N VAL A 50 -5.19 3.45 4.17
CA VAL A 50 -5.09 2.21 3.41
C VAL A 50 -4.28 1.16 4.18
N ALA A 51 -4.64 -0.11 4.01
CA ALA A 51 -3.88 -1.21 4.60
C ALA A 51 -2.72 -1.60 3.68
N VAL A 52 -1.48 -1.60 4.19
CA VAL A 52 -0.28 -1.97 3.43
C VAL A 52 0.37 -3.24 3.98
N LYS A 53 1.02 -4.00 3.10
CA LYS A 53 1.86 -5.14 3.43
C LYS A 53 3.25 -4.62 3.79
N GLY A 54 3.65 -4.83 5.05
CA GLY A 54 4.93 -4.41 5.60
C GLY A 54 4.74 -3.36 6.70
N SER A 55 5.53 -3.47 7.77
CA SER A 55 5.44 -2.57 8.93
C SER A 55 5.81 -1.14 8.53
N ALA A 56 4.87 -0.22 8.68
CA ALA A 56 5.23 1.17 8.90
C ALA A 56 5.68 1.34 10.33
N ALA A 57 6.93 0.99 10.56
CA ALA A 57 7.74 1.52 11.62
C ALA A 57 9.12 1.65 10.98
N GLY A 58 9.61 2.88 10.87
CA GLY A 58 10.81 3.18 10.12
C GLY A 58 11.96 2.27 10.53
N ASP A 59 12.55 1.59 9.56
CA ASP A 59 13.95 1.20 9.58
C ASP A 59 14.36 0.88 8.14
N GLY A 60 15.47 1.48 7.69
CA GLY A 60 16.14 1.03 6.49
C GLY A 60 16.81 -0.32 6.76
N SER A 61 17.02 -1.10 5.69
CA SER A 61 17.73 -2.40 5.70
C SER A 61 16.85 -3.59 6.16
N THR A 62 16.86 -4.80 5.60
CA THR A 62 17.78 -5.47 4.67
C THR A 62 17.03 -6.64 4.01
N SER A 63 17.52 -7.04 2.83
CA SER A 63 17.21 -8.24 2.05
C SER A 63 16.86 -9.53 2.81
N LYS A 64 15.90 -10.32 2.28
CA LYS A 64 16.12 -11.75 1.97
C LYS A 64 15.02 -12.32 1.05
N GLY A 65 15.47 -12.92 -0.05
CA GLY A 65 14.67 -13.68 -1.01
C GLY A 65 15.55 -14.23 -2.14
N ALA A 66 16.77 -14.63 -1.80
CA ALA A 66 17.57 -15.56 -2.60
C ALA A 66 17.61 -16.86 -1.81
N ASP A 67 16.77 -17.81 -2.18
CA ASP A 67 17.05 -19.24 -2.10
C ASP A 67 16.17 -19.98 -3.12
N ALA A 68 16.82 -20.65 -4.05
CA ALA A 68 16.29 -21.82 -4.75
C ALA A 68 17.51 -22.68 -5.10
N PRO A 69 17.80 -23.73 -4.32
CA PRO A 69 18.79 -24.74 -4.66
C PRO A 69 18.16 -25.83 -5.54
N ALA A 70 18.75 -26.09 -6.71
CA ALA A 70 18.85 -27.40 -7.36
C ALA A 70 19.86 -27.33 -8.52
#